data_AF-A0A0B8P2S8-F1
#
_entry.id   AF-A0A0B8P2S8-F1
#
_cell.length_a   1.000
_cell.length_b   1.000
_cell.length_c   1.000
_cell.angle_alpha   90.00
_cell.angle_beta   90.00
_cell.angle_gamma   90.00
#
_symmetry.space_group_name_H-M   'P 1'
#
loop_
_entity.id
_entity.type
_entity.pdbx_description
1 polymer ?
#
loop_
_entity_poly.entity_id
_entity_poly.type
_entity_poly.pdbx_seq_one_letter_code
_entity_poly.pdbx_strand_id
1 'polypeptide(L)'
;MPVSITNFNLAASIADSSDVIFHLPEPYAKEMAKSGDLVIKKVPDEISFGKIQVYLYWHKRFHNDSMCTWFRGLIKEVYGVS
;
A
#
# COMPACT_ATOMS: atom_id res chain seq x y z
N MET A 1 8.07 23.76 2.51
CA MET A 1 8.77 22.74 3.32
C MET A 1 8.13 21.39 3.07
N PRO A 2 8.90 20.30 2.91
CA PRO A 2 8.32 18.97 2.79
C PRO A 2 7.60 18.58 4.09
N VAL A 3 6.40 18.02 3.97
CA VAL A 3 5.62 17.48 5.08
C VAL A 3 6.03 16.02 5.28
N SER A 4 6.48 15.67 6.48
CA SER A 4 6.80 14.28 6.85
C SER A 4 5.72 13.74 7.77
N ILE A 5 5.14 12.61 7.39
CA ILE A 5 4.09 11.91 8.17
C ILE A 5 4.54 10.49 8.46
N THR A 6 4.16 9.98 9.63
CA THR A 6 4.52 8.62 10.08
C THR A 6 3.52 7.54 9.65
N ASN A 7 2.36 7.93 9.14
CA ASN A 7 1.29 7.03 8.72
C ASN A 7 0.52 7.59 7.52
N PHE A 8 0.24 6.75 6.53
CA PHE A 8 -0.50 7.08 5.32
C PHE A 8 -1.96 7.52 5.56
N ASN A 9 -2.58 7.14 6.69
CA ASN A 9 -3.97 7.49 6.98
C ASN A 9 -4.23 9.01 7.03
N LEU A 10 -3.21 9.82 7.35
CA LEU A 10 -3.34 11.28 7.39
C LEU A 10 -3.19 11.94 6.02
N ALA A 11 -2.61 11.23 5.03
CA ALA A 11 -2.29 11.82 3.73
C ALA A 11 -3.54 12.32 3.00
N ALA A 12 -4.69 11.64 3.15
CA ALA A 12 -5.93 12.00 2.46
C ALA A 12 -6.46 13.33 2.99
N SER A 13 -6.62 13.42 4.30
CA SER A 13 -7.11 14.63 4.95
C SER A 13 -6.21 15.83 4.70
N ILE A 14 -4.88 15.63 4.69
CA ILE A 14 -3.94 16.71 4.41
C ILE A 14 -4.03 17.15 2.95
N ALA A 15 -4.08 16.20 2.01
CA ALA A 15 -4.22 16.51 0.58
C ALA A 15 -5.54 17.22 0.25
N ASP A 16 -6.62 16.87 0.96
CA ASP A 16 -7.95 17.46 0.75
C ASP A 16 -8.04 18.89 1.32
N SER A 17 -7.31 19.17 2.40
CA SER A 17 -7.32 20.48 3.07
C SER A 17 -6.14 21.39 2.74
N SER A 18 -5.32 21.05 1.72
CA SER A 18 -4.13 21.83 1.37
C SER A 18 -3.68 21.60 -0.08
N ASP A 19 -2.66 22.34 -0.52
CA ASP A 19 -2.05 22.18 -1.84
C ASP A 19 -0.95 21.10 -1.89
N VAL A 20 -0.89 20.19 -0.90
CA VAL A 20 0.13 19.14 -0.81
C VAL A 20 -0.24 17.95 -1.68
N ILE A 21 0.71 17.51 -2.52
CA ILE A 21 0.58 16.30 -3.34
C ILE A 21 1.38 15.17 -2.71
N PHE A 22 0.77 13.99 -2.60
CA PHE A 22 1.43 12.77 -2.14
C PHE A 22 1.68 11.78 -3.28
N HIS A 23 2.85 11.16 -3.27
CA HIS A 23 3.16 9.99 -4.09
C HIS A 23 3.02 8.73 -3.23
N LEU A 24 2.05 7.87 -3.58
CA LEU A 24 1.64 6.71 -2.78
C LEU A 24 1.53 5.44 -3.64
N PRO A 25 1.59 4.24 -3.04
CA PRO A 25 1.21 3.03 -3.73
C PRO A 25 -0.23 3.12 -4.28
N GLU A 26 -0.43 2.65 -5.51
CA GLU A 26 -1.70 2.77 -6.24
C GLU A 26 -2.93 2.25 -5.46
N PRO A 27 -2.89 1.10 -4.75
CA PRO A 27 -4.03 0.63 -3.97
C PRO A 27 -4.45 1.62 -2.88
N TYR A 28 -3.49 2.25 -2.20
CA TYR A 28 -3.77 3.27 -1.17
C TYR A 28 -4.37 4.53 -1.78
N ALA A 29 -3.78 5.04 -2.86
CA ALA A 29 -4.31 6.21 -3.56
C ALA A 29 -5.77 5.99 -4.01
N LYS A 30 -6.07 4.79 -4.54
CA LYS A 30 -7.42 4.38 -4.94
C LYS A 30 -8.40 4.35 -3.77
N GLU A 31 -8.03 3.76 -2.63
CA GLU A 31 -8.90 3.75 -1.45
C GLU A 31 -9.14 5.16 -0.92
N MET A 32 -8.10 6.00 -0.84
CA MET A 32 -8.21 7.36 -0.34
C MET A 32 -9.08 8.24 -1.23
N ALA A 33 -8.96 8.11 -2.55
CA ALA A 33 -9.77 8.86 -3.51
C ALA A 33 -11.25 8.46 -3.55
N LYS A 34 -11.66 7.38 -2.86
CA LYS A 34 -13.10 7.07 -2.68
C LYS A 34 -13.78 8.04 -1.72
N SER A 35 -13.01 8.74 -0.88
CA SER A 35 -13.50 9.67 0.13
C SER A 35 -12.94 11.07 -0.12
N GLY A 36 -13.80 12.09 -0.14
CA GLY A 36 -13.39 13.49 -0.36
C GLY A 36 -13.30 13.89 -1.84
N ASP A 37 -12.69 15.04 -2.10
CA ASP A 37 -12.52 15.61 -3.46
C ASP A 37 -11.08 15.45 -3.95
N LEU A 38 -10.59 14.21 -3.93
CA LEU A 38 -9.22 13.86 -4.30
C LEU A 38 -9.16 13.23 -5.69
N VAL A 39 -8.18 13.64 -6.49
CA VAL A 39 -7.93 13.08 -7.82
C VAL A 39 -6.60 12.33 -7.87
N ILE A 40 -6.58 11.21 -8.61
CA ILE A 40 -5.37 10.44 -8.87
C ILE A 40 -4.82 10.82 -10.24
N LYS A 41 -3.51 11.02 -10.34
CA LYS A 41 -2.79 11.30 -11.59
C LYS A 41 -1.73 10.25 -11.85
N LYS A 42 -1.39 10.05 -13.13
CA LYS A 42 -0.25 9.20 -13.52
C LYS A 42 1.03 9.80 -12.93
N VAL A 43 1.85 8.94 -12.32
CA VAL A 43 3.17 9.32 -11.83
C VAL A 43 4.08 9.64 -13.04
N PRO A 44 4.81 10.77 -13.03
CA PRO A 44 5.81 11.08 -14.04
C PRO A 44 6.89 9.99 -14.14
N ASP A 45 7.37 9.74 -15.36
CA ASP A 45 8.28 8.61 -15.61
C ASP A 45 9.63 8.81 -14.89
N GLU A 46 10.03 10.07 -14.62
CA GLU A 46 11.26 10.45 -13.91
C GLU A 46 11.27 10.03 -12.43
N ILE A 47 10.10 9.85 -11.82
CA ILE A 47 9.94 9.49 -10.41
C ILE A 47 9.19 8.16 -10.22
N SER A 48 8.99 7.41 -11.28
CA SER A 48 8.34 6.11 -11.25
C SER A 48 9.32 5.05 -10.73
N PHE A 49 9.05 4.48 -9.56
CA PHE A 49 9.91 3.47 -8.91
C PHE A 49 9.61 2.02 -9.31
N GLY A 50 8.89 1.80 -10.42
CA GLY A 50 8.46 0.47 -10.84
C GLY A 50 7.42 -0.15 -9.91
N LYS A 51 7.10 -1.44 -10.13
CA LYS A 51 6.11 -2.14 -9.30
C LYS A 51 6.70 -2.54 -7.95
N ILE A 52 6.02 -2.17 -6.87
CA ILE A 52 6.32 -2.65 -5.52
C ILE A 52 5.95 -4.12 -5.45
N GLN A 53 6.90 -4.96 -5.04
CA GLN A 53 6.65 -6.37 -4.74
C GLN A 53 6.46 -6.54 -3.23
N VAL A 54 5.35 -7.18 -2.85
CA VAL A 54 5.02 -7.48 -1.46
C VAL A 54 5.26 -8.98 -1.23
N TYR A 55 5.97 -9.30 -0.15
CA TYR A 55 6.31 -10.68 0.20
C TYR A 55 5.73 -11.06 1.56
N LEU A 56 5.32 -12.31 1.70
CA LEU A 56 4.88 -12.90 2.95
C LEU A 56 6.06 -13.62 3.62
N TYR A 57 6.47 -13.17 4.80
CA TYR A 57 7.57 -13.76 5.56
C TYR A 57 7.08 -14.54 6.77
N TRP A 58 7.79 -15.62 7.10
CA TRP A 58 7.58 -16.39 8.31
C TRP A 58 8.89 -17.04 8.75
N HIS A 59 8.96 -17.37 10.04
CA HIS A 59 10.14 -18.02 10.59
C HIS A 59 10.21 -19.50 10.17
N LYS A 60 11.41 -20.00 9.81
CA LYS A 60 11.64 -21.40 9.37
C LYS A 60 11.05 -22.44 10.32
N ARG A 61 11.08 -22.16 11.63
CA ARG A 61 10.49 -23.02 12.69
C ARG A 61 9.03 -23.42 12.41
N PHE A 62 8.24 -22.53 11.80
CA PHE A 62 6.82 -22.75 11.54
C PHE A 62 6.53 -23.14 10.08
N HIS A 63 7.57 -23.49 9.31
CA HIS A 63 7.41 -23.79 7.89
C HIS A 63 6.47 -24.98 7.64
N ASN A 64 6.51 -25.99 8.52
CA ASN A 64 5.67 -27.20 8.43
C ASN A 64 4.51 -27.19 9.45
N ASP A 65 4.30 -26.09 10.16
CA ASP A 65 3.16 -25.98 11.08
C ASP A 65 1.85 -25.94 10.27
N SER A 66 0.89 -26.78 10.63
CA SER A 66 -0.34 -26.96 9.84
C SER A 66 -1.22 -25.72 9.83
N MET A 67 -1.33 -25.02 10.97
CA MET A 67 -2.11 -23.79 11.07
C MET A 67 -1.44 -22.67 10.25
N CYS A 68 -0.13 -22.52 10.35
CA CYS A 68 0.63 -21.54 9.57
C CYS A 68 0.57 -21.84 8.07
N THR A 69 0.55 -23.11 7.67
CA THR A 69 0.40 -23.51 6.26
C THR A 69 -0.98 -23.16 5.72
N TRP A 70 -2.04 -23.50 6.47
CA TRP A 70 -3.40 -23.13 6.11
C TRP A 70 -3.57 -21.61 6.00
N PHE A 71 -3.10 -20.83 6.98
CA PHE A 71 -3.21 -19.38 6.96
C PHE A 71 -2.45 -18.75 5.79
N ARG A 72 -1.22 -19.21 5.50
CA ARG A 72 -0.49 -18.78 4.30
C ARG A 72 -1.29 -19.09 3.04
N GLY A 73 -1.89 -20.27 2.95
CA GLY A 73 -2.80 -20.64 1.85
C GLY A 73 -3.92 -19.62 1.67
N LEU A 74 -4.60 -19.26 2.75
CA LEU A 74 -5.67 -18.26 2.72
C LEU A 74 -5.19 -16.88 2.23
N ILE A 75 -4.03 -16.41 2.71
CA ILE A 75 -3.46 -15.14 2.25
C ILE A 75 -3.13 -15.19 0.76
N LYS A 76 -2.56 -16.30 0.27
CA LYS A 76 -2.25 -16.47 -1.16
C LYS A 76 -3.50 -16.48 -2.03
N GLU A 77 -4.57 -17.11 -1.56
CA GLU A 77 -5.86 -17.16 -2.26
C GLU A 77 -6.49 -15.76 -2.38
N VAL A 78 -6.56 -15.03 -1.27
CA VAL A 78 -7.22 -13.70 -1.24
C VAL A 78 -6.43 -12.63 -2.00
N TYR A 79 -5.10 -12.65 -1.88
CA TYR A 79 -4.24 -11.57 -2.39
C TYR A 79 -3.40 -11.95 -3.61
N GLY A 80 -3.51 -13.18 -4.11
CA GLY A 80 -2.79 -13.64 -5.30
C GLY A 80 -1.26 -13.65 -5.14
N VAL A 81 -0.75 -13.69 -3.91
CA VAL A 81 0.69 -13.65 -3.63
C VAL A 81 1.27 -15.05 -3.89
N SER A 82 1.92 -15.24 -5.04
CA SER A 82 2.56 -16.52 -5.42
C SER A 82 3.86 -16.77 -4.65
#